data_AF-B7P1W6-F1
#
_entry.id   AF-B7P1W6-F1
#
_cell.length_a   1.000
_cell.length_b   1.000
_cell.length_c   1.000
_cell.angle_alpha   90.00
_cell.angle_beta   90.00
_cell.angle_gamma   90.00
#
_symmetry.space_group_name_H-M   'P 1'
#
loop_
_entity.id
_entity.type
_entity.pdbx_description
1 polymer ?
#
loop_
_entity_poly.entity_id
_entity_poly.type
_entity_poly.pdbx_seq_one_letter_code
_entity_poly.pdbx_strand_id
1 'polypeptide(L)' 'MKETGFVKVRSEDISQEFLRVLRVELDKLNTQKDDFLKKFSSEDYEYLKRGWEAKIRRVSDGDQVWCLGYGEKPQ' A
#
# COMPACT_ATOMS: atom_id res chain seq x y z
N MET A 1 -11.40 -18.57 3.73
CA MET A 1 -12.58 -18.05 2.99
C MET A 1 -13.49 -19.17 2.51
N LYS A 2 -13.04 -20.11 1.67
CA LYS A 2 -13.88 -21.27 1.28
C LYS A 2 -14.14 -22.21 2.47
N GLU A 3 -13.09 -22.53 3.23
CA GLU A 3 -13.18 -23.39 4.43
C GLU A 3 -14.03 -22.78 5.56
N THR A 4 -14.24 -21.47 5.53
CA THR A 4 -15.04 -20.74 6.52
C THR A 4 -16.49 -20.54 6.05
N GLY A 5 -16.90 -21.18 4.94
CA GLY A 5 -18.28 -21.17 4.44
C GLY A 5 -18.67 -19.99 3.54
N PHE A 6 -17.74 -19.11 3.14
CA PHE A 6 -18.05 -18.06 2.16
C PHE A 6 -18.23 -18.66 0.76
N VAL A 7 -19.21 -18.15 0.03
CA VAL A 7 -19.48 -18.49 -1.38
C VAL A 7 -18.92 -17.40 -2.29
N LYS A 8 -18.79 -17.72 -3.60
CA LYS A 8 -18.24 -16.82 -4.63
C LYS A 8 -16.90 -16.17 -4.26
N VAL A 9 -16.03 -16.93 -3.60
CA VAL A 9 -14.72 -16.45 -3.16
C VAL A 9 -13.83 -16.13 -4.37
N ARG A 10 -13.27 -14.92 -4.41
CA ARG A 10 -12.30 -14.46 -5.41
C ARG A 10 -11.13 -13.78 -4.70
N SER A 11 -9.93 -13.92 -5.26
CA SER A 11 -8.74 -13.22 -4.81
C SER A 11 -7.98 -12.69 -6.02
N GLU A 12 -7.59 -11.43 -5.96
CA GLU A 12 -6.87 -10.77 -7.04
C GLU A 12 -5.59 -10.14 -6.48
N ASP A 13 -4.47 -10.36 -7.18
CA ASP A 13 -3.23 -9.65 -6.89
C ASP A 13 -3.32 -8.24 -7.50
N ILE A 14 -3.38 -7.24 -6.63
CA ILE A 14 -3.46 -5.82 -6.98
C ILE A 14 -2.15 -5.10 -6.67
N SER A 15 -1.03 -5.82 -6.57
CA SER A 15 0.30 -5.25 -6.25
C SER A 15 0.75 -4.17 -7.25
N GLN A 16 0.32 -4.26 -8.50
CA GLN A 16 0.60 -3.21 -9.50
C GLN A 16 -0.13 -1.91 -9.20
N GLU A 17 -1.38 -1.99 -8.76
CA GLU A 17 -2.12 -0.81 -8.29
C GLU A 17 -1.50 -0.26 -7.01
N PHE A 18 -1.07 -1.14 -6.11
CA PHE A 18 -0.37 -0.73 -4.91
C PHE A 18 0.89 0.09 -5.21
N LEU A 19 1.71 -0.39 -6.15
CA LEU A 19 2.93 0.28 -6.59
C LEU A 19 2.63 1.66 -7.17
N ARG A 20 1.56 1.78 -7.98
CA ARG A 20 1.13 3.08 -8.50
C ARG A 20 0.78 4.05 -7.39
N VAL A 21 -0.05 3.64 -6.44
CA VAL A 21 -0.46 4.48 -5.30
C VAL A 21 0.75 4.90 -4.47
N LEU A 22 1.65 3.97 -4.12
CA LEU A 22 2.84 4.30 -3.34
C LEU A 22 3.75 5.33 -4.03
N ARG A 23 3.92 5.23 -5.36
CA ARG A 23 4.72 6.17 -6.14
C ARG A 23 4.08 7.57 -6.16
N VAL A 24 2.77 7.64 -6.37
CA VAL A 24 2.02 8.91 -6.37
C VAL A 24 2.08 9.57 -5.00
N GLU A 25 1.86 8.82 -3.92
CA GLU A 25 1.92 9.36 -2.56
C GLU A 25 3.34 9.82 -2.18
N LEU A 26 4.38 9.06 -2.57
CA LEU A 26 5.77 9.46 -2.35
C LEU A 26 6.13 10.74 -3.10
N ASP A 27 5.70 10.88 -4.36
CA ASP A 27 5.88 12.09 -5.15
C ASP A 27 5.19 13.29 -4.51
N LYS A 28 3.96 13.11 -4.04
CA LYS A 28 3.19 14.14 -3.32
C LYS A 28 3.88 14.56 -2.02
N LEU A 29 4.39 13.61 -1.24
CA LEU A 29 5.13 13.89 -0.01
C LEU A 29 6.39 14.71 -0.30
N ASN A 30 7.15 14.35 -1.33
CA ASN A 30 8.34 15.10 -1.72
C ASN A 30 8.00 16.52 -2.20
N THR A 31 6.94 16.66 -3.01
CA THR A 31 6.51 17.95 -3.57
C THR A 31 5.91 18.88 -2.51
N GLN A 32 5.28 18.32 -1.48
CA GLN A 32 4.65 19.05 -0.38
C GLN A 32 5.48 19.02 0.92
N LYS A 33 6.79 18.81 0.80
CA LYS A 33 7.69 18.68 1.96
C LYS A 33 7.59 19.86 2.91
N ASP A 34 7.59 21.09 2.40
CA ASP A 34 7.54 22.30 3.24
C ASP A 34 6.24 22.38 4.04
N ASP A 35 5.11 21.98 3.45
CA ASP A 35 3.82 21.94 4.14
C ASP A 35 3.72 20.82 5.16
N PHE A 36 4.39 19.69 4.90
CA PHE A 36 4.54 18.60 5.85
C PHE A 36 5.35 19.04 7.08
N LEU A 37 6.49 19.72 6.85
CA LEU A 37 7.39 20.19 7.92
C LEU A 37 6.79 21.31 8.79
N LYS A 38 5.73 21.99 8.33
CA LYS A 38 4.95 22.90 9.17
C LYS A 38 4.12 22.17 10.24
N LYS A 39 3.83 20.89 10.04
CA LYS A 39 2.93 20.09 10.89
C LYS A 39 3.64 18.94 11.61
N PHE A 40 4.75 18.47 11.05
CA PHE A 40 5.49 17.30 11.51
C PHE A 40 6.98 17.55 11.49
N SER A 41 7.75 16.69 12.15
CA SER A 41 9.20 16.84 12.20
C SER A 41 9.87 16.39 10.88
N SER A 42 11.12 16.80 10.71
CA SER A 42 11.96 16.29 9.62
C SER A 42 12.25 14.79 9.76
N GLU A 43 12.28 14.28 10.99
CA GLU A 43 12.47 12.86 11.30
C GLU A 43 11.25 12.05 10.85
N ASP A 44 10.04 12.56 11.09
CA ASP A 44 8.80 11.94 10.61
C ASP A 44 8.76 11.86 9.08
N TYR A 45 9.19 12.93 8.41
CA TYR A 45 9.28 12.98 6.95
C TYR A 45 10.23 11.90 6.43
N GLU A 46 11.45 11.84 6.97
CA GLU A 46 12.45 10.87 6.53
C GLU A 46 12.06 9.43 6.88
N TYR A 47 11.40 9.22 8.03
CA TYR A 47 10.84 7.93 8.41
C TYR A 47 9.77 7.46 7.42
N LEU A 48 8.81 8.34 7.10
CA LEU A 48 7.72 8.03 6.16
C LEU A 48 8.27 7.75 4.75
N LYS A 49 9.17 8.61 4.27
CA LYS A 49 9.82 8.49 2.96
C LYS A 49 10.54 7.15 2.82
N ARG A 50 11.44 6.82 3.76
CA ARG A 50 12.16 5.53 3.78
C ARG A 50 11.20 4.34 3.87
N GLY A 51 10.13 4.47 4.65
CA GLY A 51 9.10 3.44 4.77
C GLY A 51 8.40 3.14 3.44
N TRP A 52 8.08 4.16 2.65
CA TRP A 52 7.48 4.00 1.33
C TRP A 52 8.47 3.51 0.28
N GLU A 53 9.70 4.02 0.24
CA GLU A 53 10.75 3.51 -0.64
C GLU A 53 11.01 2.02 -0.40
N ALA A 54 11.07 1.58 0.86
CA ALA A 54 11.24 0.18 1.22
C ALA A 54 10.03 -0.69 0.80
N LYS A 55 8.79 -0.17 0.91
CA LYS A 55 7.59 -0.87 0.42
C LYS A 55 7.63 -1.02 -1.11
N ILE A 56 7.97 0.03 -1.85
CA ILE A 56 8.08 -0.02 -3.31
C ILE A 56 9.09 -1.09 -3.73
N ARG A 57 10.25 -1.14 -3.07
CA ARG A 57 11.26 -2.18 -3.32
C ARG A 57 10.71 -3.58 -3.07
N ARG A 58 10.17 -3.85 -1.87
CA ARG A 58 9.62 -5.18 -1.54
C ARG A 58 8.51 -5.63 -2.49
N VAL A 59 7.65 -4.72 -2.92
CA VAL A 59 6.59 -5.07 -3.88
C VAL A 59 7.16 -5.30 -5.28
N SER A 60 8.22 -4.59 -5.67
CA SER A 60 8.90 -4.81 -6.95
C SER A 60 9.70 -6.12 -6.96
N ASP A 61 10.28 -6.50 -5.82
CA ASP A 61 11.05 -7.73 -5.63
C ASP A 61 10.15 -8.96 -5.43
N GLY A 62 8.84 -8.76 -5.23
CA GLY A 62 7.85 -9.82 -5.00
C GLY A 62 7.73 -10.28 -3.54
N ASP A 63 8.52 -9.71 -2.63
CA ASP A 63 8.52 -10.00 -1.19
C ASP A 63 7.25 -9.52 -0.48
N GLN A 64 6.55 -8.54 -1.07
CA GLN A 64 5.31 -7.98 -0.52
C GLN A 64 4.25 -7.85 -1.60
N VAL A 65 3.09 -8.48 -1.40
CA VAL A 65 1.94 -8.38 -2.31
C VAL A 65 0.77 -7.65 -1.66
N TRP A 66 -0.09 -7.03 -2.46
CA TRP A 66 -1.40 -6.58 -2.02
C TRP A 66 -2.48 -7.41 -2.69
N CYS A 67 -3.24 -8.17 -1.90
CA CYS A 67 -4.32 -9.01 -2.39
C CYS A 67 -5.68 -8.40 -2.05
N LEU A 68 -6.56 -8.30 -3.04
CA LEU A 68 -7.98 -8.06 -2.85
C LEU A 68 -8.68 -9.39 -2.66
N GLY A 69 -9.33 -9.60 -1.51
CA GLY A 69 -10.13 -10.78 -1.23
C GLY A 69 -11.62 -10.44 -1.21
N TYR A 70 -12.43 -11.19 -1.94
CA TYR A 70 -13.89 -11.06 -1.98
C TYR A 70 -14.56 -12.40 -1.64
N GLY A 71 -15.69 -12.33 -0.93
CA GLY A 71 -16.54 -13.48 -0.66
C GLY A 71 -17.92 -13.02 -0.16
N GLU A 72 -18.94 -13.84 -0.44
CA GLU A 72 -20.31 -13.61 0.02
C GLU A 72 -20.67 -14.59 1.12
N LYS A 73 -21.48 -14.15 2.10
CA LYS A 73 -22.09 -15.06 3.07
C LYS A 73 -23.22 -15.83 2.36
N PRO A 74 -23.30 -17.17 2.49
CA PRO A 74 -24.43 -17.93 1.94
C PRO A 74 -25.75 -17.47 2.58
N GLN A 75 -26.82 -17.47 1.77
CA GLN A 75 -28.19 -17.18 2.21
C GLN A 75 -28.71 -18.25 3.16
#